data_AF-A0A2E7ET42-F1
#
_entry.id   AF-A0A2E7ET42-F1
#
_cell.length_a   1.000
_cell.length_b   1.000
_cell.length_c   1.000
_cell.angle_alpha   90.00
_cell.angle_beta   90.00
_cell.angle_gamma   90.00
#
_symmetry.space_group_name_H-M   'P 1'
#
loop_
_entity.id
_entity.type
_entity.pdbx_description
1 polymer ?
#
loop_
_entity_poly.entity_id
_entity_poly.type
_entity_poly.pdbx_seq_one_letter_code
_entity_poly.pdbx_strand_id
1 'polypeptide(L)'
;MAGKVEVCRDPKSSKPALKTLTVVAAPFTIKDQGLLISSFPSCRVSRRPVFRPVDLRCDSDPKRIFMTRISIKFLTLVLLGIACLVGDDCAVAEERQFPQATPEELGLVLPVAPTRPGDQRRVLVDDDGNLVVGIVHIEVGDRYVVLMPDGQLTSKKIAETTLTDRPFVAATKDEIAEELTNGRFKGFRTRTTKRYLYVYNTSDAFALATSRIMETMYPGLFNFCRRQKIAVHDPQFPLVVIMFRTQDEFEKYRSMPPGLVAYYNGLSNHVVMYEQSKLTEVAPELAFKQSISTIAHEGVHQILHNIGVQQRLSRWPLWFSEGLAEYFAPTELRRRVRWKGVGLVNDLRMHEIREYYKKQGQFTDGKLLRNTVEATQLDSLGYATSWALINYLAKHKRANFYDYLRRASEIEPMESVQPGSLFREFFGDSYEKLEVDVFNHLRSQRYVDPIANQTHYVLMVLGQQREIVITSSPQQLQKLRREKSKGGRRVQIKAFPNRETAQIAGQQWLRGR
;
A
#
# COMPACT_ATOMS: atom_id res chain seq x y z
N MET A 1 47.85 24.64 40.00
CA MET A 1 48.75 23.66 39.36
C MET A 1 48.47 23.74 37.86
N ALA A 2 49.07 24.63 37.05
CA ALA A 2 50.47 24.75 36.57
C ALA A 2 50.99 23.43 35.95
N GLY A 3 51.51 23.33 34.71
CA GLY A 3 51.90 24.30 33.66
C GLY A 3 51.39 23.90 32.25
N LYS A 4 51.36 24.77 31.21
CA LYS A 4 52.44 25.43 30.41
C LYS A 4 53.45 24.39 29.86
N VAL A 5 53.77 24.32 28.56
CA VAL A 5 54.59 25.28 27.78
C VAL A 5 54.53 25.02 26.25
N GLU A 6 54.37 26.14 25.51
CA GLU A 6 54.96 26.63 24.23
C GLU A 6 54.82 26.01 22.83
N VAL A 7 54.82 27.01 21.92
CA VAL A 7 54.70 27.09 20.47
C VAL A 7 56.07 27.44 19.88
N CYS A 8 56.37 27.03 18.65
CA CYS A 8 57.31 27.73 17.76
C CYS A 8 56.73 27.87 16.33
N ARG A 9 56.80 29.11 15.81
CA ARG A 9 56.57 29.57 14.41
C ARG A 9 57.81 29.26 13.54
N ASP A 10 57.95 29.44 12.22
CA ASP A 10 57.37 30.22 11.10
C ASP A 10 58.07 29.69 9.79
N PRO A 11 58.13 30.33 8.60
CA PRO A 11 57.19 31.09 7.76
C PRO A 11 57.15 30.60 6.28
N LYS A 12 56.14 31.02 5.48
CA LYS A 12 56.32 31.73 4.19
C LYS A 12 55.01 32.01 3.44
N SER A 13 54.86 33.29 3.09
CA SER A 13 54.00 33.95 2.08
C SER A 13 53.50 33.05 0.93
N SER A 14 52.29 33.20 0.39
CA SER A 14 51.85 34.38 -0.38
C SER A 14 50.33 34.38 -0.68
N LYS A 15 49.67 35.53 -0.51
CA LYS A 15 48.38 35.90 -1.17
C LYS A 15 48.69 36.53 -2.56
N PRO A 16 47.75 36.58 -3.54
CA PRO A 16 46.71 37.65 -3.59
C PRO A 16 45.31 37.10 -4.00
N ALA A 17 44.22 37.50 -3.34
CA ALA A 17 43.36 38.67 -3.55
C ALA A 17 42.14 38.39 -4.45
N LEU A 18 40.92 38.54 -3.90
CA LEU A 18 39.76 39.03 -4.65
C LEU A 18 38.63 39.51 -3.71
N LYS A 19 38.49 40.84 -3.72
CA LYS A 19 37.29 41.69 -3.66
C LYS A 19 36.21 41.41 -2.61
N THR A 20 36.17 42.34 -1.66
CA THR A 20 35.05 42.78 -0.84
C THR A 20 33.81 43.10 -1.69
N LEU A 21 32.64 42.60 -1.27
CA LEU A 21 31.34 43.18 -1.61
C LEU A 21 30.43 43.06 -0.39
N THR A 22 30.31 44.19 0.31
CA THR A 22 29.35 44.44 1.37
C THR A 22 27.96 44.53 0.77
N VAL A 23 26.99 43.74 1.25
CA VAL A 23 25.57 44.06 1.08
C VAL A 23 24.85 43.98 2.42
N VAL A 24 24.27 45.13 2.71
CA VAL A 24 23.49 45.59 3.85
C VAL A 24 22.27 44.71 4.15
N ALA A 25 22.07 44.44 5.44
CA ALA A 25 20.82 43.91 5.98
C ALA A 25 19.76 45.02 6.05
N ALA A 26 18.54 44.73 5.61
CA ALA A 26 17.37 45.56 5.88
C ALA A 26 16.11 44.70 6.09
N PRO A 27 15.16 45.16 6.92
CA PRO A 27 14.07 44.37 7.47
C PRO A 27 12.81 44.42 6.59
N PHE A 28 11.98 43.38 6.63
CA PHE A 28 10.67 43.40 5.98
C PHE A 28 9.61 43.93 6.95
N THR A 29 9.11 45.12 6.65
CA THR A 29 7.94 45.75 7.26
C THR A 29 6.75 45.59 6.32
N ILE A 30 5.60 45.24 6.91
CA ILE A 30 4.28 45.13 6.31
C ILE A 30 3.74 46.54 6.02
N LYS A 31 3.07 46.75 4.88
CA LYS A 31 2.16 47.88 4.68
C LYS A 31 0.87 47.47 3.97
N ASP A 32 -0.21 47.91 4.60
CA ASP A 32 -1.62 47.85 4.24
C ASP A 32 -1.99 48.63 2.97
N GLN A 33 -3.00 48.11 2.28
CA GLN A 33 -4.19 48.81 1.76
C GLN A 33 -5.34 47.81 1.98
N GLY A 34 -6.41 48.00 2.74
CA GLY A 34 -7.15 49.19 3.14
C GLY A 34 -8.48 49.24 2.37
N LEU A 35 -9.57 48.66 2.90
CA LEU A 35 -10.94 49.24 2.84
C LEU A 35 -11.99 48.46 3.69
N LEU A 36 -12.55 49.19 4.66
CA LEU A 36 -13.93 49.23 5.18
C LEU A 36 -14.57 48.05 5.95
N ILE A 37 -14.31 48.10 7.26
CA ILE A 37 -15.25 48.16 8.41
C ILE A 37 -16.76 48.05 8.08
N SER A 38 -17.41 47.03 8.65
CA SER A 38 -18.72 47.20 9.30
C SER A 38 -18.80 46.34 10.57
N SER A 39 -19.38 46.97 11.58
CA SER A 39 -19.41 46.69 13.02
C SER A 39 -20.37 45.56 13.42
N PHE A 40 -19.94 44.70 14.36
CA PHE A 40 -20.84 43.86 15.16
C PHE A 40 -20.68 44.19 16.65
N PRO A 41 -21.75 44.49 17.40
CA PRO A 41 -21.65 44.73 18.83
C PRO A 41 -21.76 43.42 19.62
N SER A 42 -21.01 43.41 20.71
CA SER A 42 -21.13 42.51 21.85
C SER A 42 -22.49 42.70 22.56
N CYS A 43 -23.12 41.60 23.00
CA CYS A 43 -23.97 41.64 24.19
C CYS A 43 -24.05 40.27 24.90
N ARG A 44 -24.08 40.33 26.25
CA ARG A 44 -24.01 39.24 27.22
C ARG A 44 -25.41 38.71 27.62
N VAL A 45 -25.47 37.41 27.92
CA VAL A 45 -26.25 36.70 28.98
C VAL A 45 -27.80 36.70 28.91
N SER A 46 -28.41 35.50 28.90
CA SER A 46 -29.37 35.01 29.92
C SER A 46 -30.40 33.96 29.40
N ARG A 47 -30.52 32.87 30.18
CA ARG A 47 -31.68 31.95 30.43
C ARG A 47 -32.02 30.79 29.46
N ARG A 48 -32.17 29.62 30.10
CA ARG A 48 -32.68 28.33 29.63
C ARG A 48 -34.17 28.41 29.23
N PRO A 49 -34.68 27.39 28.52
CA PRO A 49 -35.70 26.57 29.17
C PRO A 49 -35.49 25.06 29.03
N VAL A 50 -36.05 24.35 30.02
CA VAL A 50 -36.21 22.90 30.17
C VAL A 50 -37.50 22.49 29.48
N PHE A 51 -37.59 21.33 28.81
CA PHE A 51 -38.78 20.44 28.82
C PHE A 51 -38.44 19.01 28.36
N ARG A 52 -39.28 18.07 28.83
CA ARG A 52 -39.09 16.64 29.15
C ARG A 52 -39.21 15.64 27.97
N PRO A 53 -38.79 14.37 28.17
CA PRO A 53 -38.89 13.29 27.18
C PRO A 53 -40.28 12.62 27.15
N VAL A 54 -40.64 12.04 26.02
CA VAL A 54 -41.82 11.17 25.86
C VAL A 54 -41.36 9.78 25.42
N ASP A 55 -41.55 8.80 26.29
CA ASP A 55 -41.60 7.36 25.99
C ASP A 55 -42.85 7.04 25.18
N LEU A 56 -42.80 6.10 24.23
CA LEU A 56 -43.92 5.19 23.96
C LEU A 56 -43.41 3.85 23.40
N ARG A 57 -43.94 2.78 24.01
CA ARG A 57 -43.63 1.35 23.86
C ARG A 57 -44.29 0.71 22.64
N CYS A 58 -43.80 -0.49 22.31
CA CYS A 58 -44.44 -1.52 21.49
C CYS A 58 -45.90 -1.80 21.87
N ASP A 59 -46.75 -2.09 20.88
CA ASP A 59 -47.63 -3.25 20.91
C ASP A 59 -48.14 -3.65 19.51
N SER A 60 -48.80 -4.80 19.47
CA SER A 60 -48.80 -5.82 18.42
C SER A 60 -50.20 -6.06 17.83
N ASP A 61 -50.25 -6.56 16.59
CA ASP A 61 -51.25 -7.51 16.05
C ASP A 61 -52.60 -6.97 15.45
N PRO A 62 -53.42 -7.78 14.72
CA PRO A 62 -53.37 -7.95 13.26
C PRO A 62 -54.73 -7.79 12.52
N LYS A 63 -54.71 -8.00 11.18
CA LYS A 63 -55.82 -8.24 10.23
C LYS A 63 -56.44 -7.02 9.53
N ARG A 64 -56.09 -6.83 8.25
CA ARG A 64 -57.08 -6.84 7.15
C ARG A 64 -56.40 -7.03 5.79
N ILE A 65 -56.68 -8.20 5.22
CA ILE A 65 -56.36 -8.63 3.86
C ILE A 65 -57.43 -8.06 2.94
N PHE A 66 -57.05 -7.34 1.88
CA PHE A 66 -57.81 -7.35 0.62
C PHE A 66 -56.86 -7.22 -0.56
N MET A 67 -56.94 -8.22 -1.44
CA MET A 67 -56.12 -8.41 -2.63
C MET A 67 -56.43 -7.37 -3.70
N THR A 68 -55.39 -6.87 -4.37
CA THR A 68 -55.50 -6.51 -5.79
C THR A 68 -54.23 -6.99 -6.48
N ARG A 69 -54.39 -8.01 -7.34
CA ARG A 69 -53.32 -8.64 -8.12
C ARG A 69 -52.87 -7.68 -9.23
N ILE A 70 -51.63 -7.21 -9.16
CA ILE A 70 -50.89 -6.73 -10.33
C ILE A 70 -49.63 -7.60 -10.45
N SER A 71 -49.56 -8.34 -11.55
CA SER A 71 -48.51 -9.31 -11.88
C SER A 71 -47.14 -8.64 -12.02
N ILE A 72 -46.27 -8.79 -11.02
CA ILE A 72 -44.83 -8.54 -11.13
C ILE A 72 -44.14 -9.89 -11.35
N LYS A 73 -44.02 -10.30 -12.62
CA LYS A 73 -43.27 -11.49 -13.06
C LYS A 73 -42.02 -11.14 -13.89
N PHE A 74 -41.37 -10.01 -13.64
CA PHE A 74 -40.19 -9.59 -14.41
C PHE A 74 -38.95 -9.20 -13.57
N LEU A 75 -38.93 -9.45 -12.26
CA LEU A 75 -37.84 -9.03 -11.37
C LEU A 75 -37.17 -10.15 -10.58
N THR A 76 -37.16 -11.38 -11.10
CA THR A 76 -36.53 -12.53 -10.42
C THR A 76 -35.51 -13.28 -11.29
N LEU A 77 -35.26 -12.86 -12.54
CA LEU A 77 -34.34 -13.58 -13.43
C LEU A 77 -32.97 -12.91 -13.66
N VAL A 78 -32.70 -11.74 -13.06
CA VAL A 78 -31.43 -11.01 -13.30
C VAL A 78 -30.38 -11.26 -12.21
N LEU A 79 -30.77 -11.79 -11.04
CA LEU A 79 -29.83 -12.11 -9.96
C LEU A 79 -29.28 -13.56 -10.02
N LEU A 80 -29.88 -14.46 -10.79
CA LEU A 80 -29.33 -15.80 -11.04
C LEU A 80 -28.35 -15.87 -12.23
N GLY A 81 -28.38 -14.88 -13.14
CA GLY A 81 -27.59 -14.89 -14.38
C GLY A 81 -26.11 -14.54 -14.24
N ILE A 82 -25.65 -14.17 -13.04
CA ILE A 82 -24.22 -13.90 -12.76
C ILE A 82 -23.56 -15.11 -12.08
N ALA A 83 -24.33 -15.99 -11.44
CA ALA A 83 -23.79 -17.20 -10.81
C ALA A 83 -23.50 -18.34 -11.81
N CYS A 84 -24.08 -18.33 -13.01
CA CYS A 84 -23.91 -19.44 -13.98
C CYS A 84 -22.94 -19.17 -15.14
N LEU A 85 -22.25 -18.02 -15.18
CA LEU A 85 -21.25 -17.71 -16.22
C LEU A 85 -19.83 -17.52 -15.69
N VAL A 86 -19.67 -17.58 -14.37
CA VAL A 86 -18.40 -17.85 -13.71
C VAL A 86 -18.65 -19.23 -13.09
N GLY A 87 -18.00 -20.27 -13.62
CA GLY A 87 -18.08 -21.57 -12.99
C GLY A 87 -17.74 -21.46 -11.50
N ASP A 88 -18.35 -22.31 -10.69
CA ASP A 88 -18.12 -22.49 -9.25
C ASP A 88 -16.68 -22.94 -8.89
N ASP A 89 -15.69 -22.56 -9.70
CA ASP A 89 -14.26 -22.67 -9.45
C ASP A 89 -13.63 -21.27 -9.28
N CYS A 90 -14.33 -20.34 -8.62
CA CYS A 90 -13.63 -19.36 -7.79
C CYS A 90 -13.21 -20.06 -6.50
N ALA A 91 -12.34 -21.07 -6.64
CA ALA A 91 -11.46 -21.43 -5.56
C ALA A 91 -10.78 -20.13 -5.13
N VAL A 92 -11.02 -19.74 -3.87
CA VAL A 92 -10.26 -18.71 -3.19
C VAL A 92 -8.80 -19.15 -3.33
N ALA A 93 -8.10 -18.58 -4.30
CA ALA A 93 -6.69 -18.88 -4.49
C ALA A 93 -6.01 -18.52 -3.17
N GLU A 94 -5.27 -19.46 -2.59
CA GLU A 94 -4.39 -19.18 -1.45
C GLU A 94 -3.56 -17.94 -1.80
N GLU A 95 -3.90 -16.81 -1.17
CA GLU A 95 -3.17 -15.56 -1.32
C GLU A 95 -1.87 -15.73 -0.53
N ARG A 96 -0.90 -16.46 -1.13
CA ARG A 96 0.42 -16.66 -0.51
C ARG A 96 1.12 -15.30 -0.46
N GLN A 97 1.30 -14.79 0.75
CA GLN A 97 1.89 -13.48 1.00
C GLN A 97 3.42 -13.60 0.99
N PHE A 98 4.04 -12.98 -0.02
CA PHE A 98 5.49 -12.99 -0.22
C PHE A 98 6.32 -12.14 0.76
N PRO A 99 5.83 -11.07 1.42
CA PRO A 99 6.66 -10.33 2.37
C PRO A 99 6.96 -11.14 3.66
N GLN A 100 6.25 -12.24 3.91
CA GLN A 100 6.46 -13.14 5.06
C GLN A 100 6.74 -14.60 4.63
N ALA A 101 7.06 -14.83 3.35
CA ALA A 101 7.46 -16.15 2.87
C ALA A 101 8.69 -16.66 3.64
N THR A 102 8.73 -17.97 3.89
CA THR A 102 9.88 -18.62 4.51
C THR A 102 11.13 -18.44 3.64
N PRO A 103 12.34 -18.40 4.23
CA PRO A 103 13.59 -18.41 3.47
C PRO A 103 13.62 -19.48 2.39
N GLU A 104 13.11 -20.67 2.70
CA GLU A 104 13.05 -21.83 1.81
C GLU A 104 12.09 -21.60 0.63
N GLU A 105 10.92 -21.03 0.88
CA GLU A 105 9.96 -20.63 -0.17
C GLU A 105 10.50 -19.52 -1.08
N LEU A 106 11.40 -18.69 -0.55
CA LEU A 106 12.10 -17.68 -1.34
C LEU A 106 13.31 -18.26 -2.09
N GLY A 107 13.73 -19.50 -1.79
CA GLY A 107 14.78 -20.25 -2.47
C GLY A 107 16.10 -20.35 -1.70
N LEU A 108 16.17 -19.95 -0.42
CA LEU A 108 17.34 -20.19 0.42
C LEU A 108 17.39 -21.64 0.86
N VAL A 109 18.57 -22.25 0.72
CA VAL A 109 18.88 -23.55 1.31
C VAL A 109 19.47 -23.31 2.70
N LEU A 110 18.75 -23.67 3.76
CA LEU A 110 19.22 -23.53 5.14
C LEU A 110 19.02 -24.84 5.92
N PRO A 111 19.97 -25.21 6.79
CA PRO A 111 19.77 -26.34 7.70
C PRO A 111 18.84 -25.95 8.85
N VAL A 112 18.22 -26.94 9.49
CA VAL A 112 17.48 -26.74 10.74
C VAL A 112 18.49 -26.64 11.89
N ALA A 113 18.89 -25.41 12.23
CA ALA A 113 19.84 -25.12 13.29
C ALA A 113 19.53 -23.77 13.96
N PRO A 114 19.99 -23.54 15.20
CA PRO A 114 19.91 -22.22 15.82
C PRO A 114 20.60 -21.16 14.97
N THR A 115 20.02 -19.97 14.93
CA THR A 115 20.59 -18.83 14.22
C THR A 115 21.56 -18.06 15.11
N ARG A 116 22.62 -17.54 14.52
CA ARG A 116 23.56 -16.61 15.15
C ARG A 116 23.64 -15.33 14.32
N PRO A 117 23.76 -14.15 14.96
CA PRO A 117 23.91 -12.90 14.24
C PRO A 117 25.19 -12.90 13.39
N GLY A 118 25.14 -12.16 12.29
CA GLY A 118 26.29 -12.01 11.41
C GLY A 118 27.41 -11.14 12.01
N ASP A 119 27.10 -10.29 12.98
CA ASP A 119 28.04 -9.41 13.70
C ASP A 119 28.94 -8.56 12.78
N GLN A 120 28.40 -8.12 11.64
CA GLN A 120 29.13 -7.35 10.62
C GLN A 120 30.38 -8.07 10.06
N ARG A 121 30.47 -9.40 10.24
CA ARG A 121 31.54 -10.20 9.66
C ARG A 121 31.49 -10.10 8.14
N ARG A 122 32.65 -9.96 7.52
CA ARG A 122 32.80 -9.89 6.06
C ARG A 122 33.47 -11.16 5.57
N VAL A 123 32.98 -11.66 4.45
CA VAL A 123 33.47 -12.89 3.83
C VAL A 123 33.72 -12.66 2.35
N LEU A 124 34.80 -13.25 1.83
CA LEU A 124 34.99 -13.45 0.41
C LEU A 124 34.13 -14.64 -0.04
N VAL A 125 33.40 -14.42 -1.12
CA VAL A 125 32.47 -15.38 -1.71
C VAL A 125 32.70 -15.40 -3.21
N ASP A 126 32.70 -16.60 -3.78
CA ASP A 126 32.67 -16.77 -5.24
C ASP A 126 31.24 -16.53 -5.74
N ASP A 127 31.12 -15.59 -6.68
CA ASP A 127 29.91 -15.22 -7.39
C ASP A 127 30.15 -15.30 -8.90
N ASP A 128 29.79 -16.44 -9.48
CA ASP A 128 29.99 -16.79 -10.90
C ASP A 128 31.43 -16.55 -11.41
N GLY A 129 32.42 -16.95 -10.59
CA GLY A 129 33.85 -16.83 -10.90
C GLY A 129 34.46 -15.50 -10.47
N ASN A 130 33.67 -14.57 -9.94
CA ASN A 130 34.14 -13.30 -9.39
C ASN A 130 34.18 -13.37 -7.87
N LEU A 131 35.35 -13.08 -7.29
CA LEU A 131 35.51 -13.05 -5.85
C LEU A 131 35.04 -11.71 -5.29
N VAL A 132 33.89 -11.70 -4.60
CA VAL A 132 33.27 -10.51 -4.03
C VAL A 132 33.28 -10.53 -2.51
N VAL A 133 33.26 -9.35 -1.89
CA VAL A 133 33.09 -9.22 -0.44
C VAL A 133 31.61 -9.16 -0.12
N GLY A 134 31.12 -10.11 0.66
CA GLY A 134 29.78 -10.10 1.24
C GLY A 134 29.80 -9.81 2.74
N ILE A 135 28.66 -9.41 3.29
CA ILE A 135 28.45 -9.29 4.74
C ILE A 135 27.66 -10.51 5.22
N VAL A 136 28.13 -11.20 6.25
CA VAL A 136 27.34 -12.25 6.89
C VAL A 136 26.12 -11.58 7.53
N HIS A 137 24.92 -11.93 7.06
CA HIS A 137 23.65 -11.47 7.62
C HIS A 137 23.29 -12.31 8.85
N ILE A 138 23.29 -13.63 8.69
CA ILE A 138 23.15 -14.62 9.77
C ILE A 138 23.96 -15.88 9.47
N GLU A 139 24.26 -16.62 10.52
CA GLU A 139 24.84 -17.97 10.47
C GLU A 139 23.79 -18.98 10.94
N VAL A 140 23.61 -20.05 10.16
CA VAL A 140 22.67 -21.14 10.45
C VAL A 140 23.35 -22.47 10.14
N GLY A 141 23.71 -23.22 11.18
CA GLY A 141 24.42 -24.50 11.02
C GLY A 141 25.76 -24.34 10.31
N ASP A 142 25.93 -25.01 9.17
CA ASP A 142 27.14 -24.98 8.33
C ASP A 142 27.08 -23.92 7.21
N ARG A 143 26.12 -22.99 7.28
CA ARG A 143 25.87 -22.00 6.22
C ARG A 143 25.83 -20.57 6.75
N TYR A 144 26.29 -19.66 5.91
CA TYR A 144 26.02 -18.24 6.02
C TYR A 144 24.89 -17.84 5.08
N VAL A 145 23.97 -17.01 5.58
CA VAL A 145 23.22 -16.11 4.71
C VAL A 145 24.06 -14.87 4.53
N VAL A 146 24.47 -14.59 3.31
CA VAL A 146 25.38 -13.50 2.95
C VAL A 146 24.63 -12.44 2.18
N LEU A 147 24.77 -11.19 2.64
CA LEU A 147 24.39 -9.99 1.94
C LEU A 147 25.45 -9.65 0.88
N MET A 148 25.06 -9.75 -0.38
CA MET A 148 25.90 -9.54 -1.56
C MET A 148 25.96 -8.05 -1.95
N PRO A 149 26.97 -7.62 -2.76
CA PRO A 149 27.13 -6.22 -3.18
C PRO A 149 25.91 -5.60 -3.87
N ASP A 150 25.12 -6.39 -4.59
CA ASP A 150 23.88 -5.98 -5.26
C ASP A 150 22.68 -5.85 -4.30
N GLY A 151 22.86 -6.18 -3.01
CA GLY A 151 21.83 -6.15 -1.99
C GLY A 151 21.07 -7.46 -1.82
N GLN A 152 21.35 -8.51 -2.60
CA GLN A 152 20.68 -9.80 -2.46
C GLN A 152 21.16 -10.58 -1.23
N LEU A 153 20.29 -11.40 -0.66
CA LEU A 153 20.65 -12.41 0.34
C LEU A 153 20.80 -13.76 -0.33
N THR A 154 21.98 -14.36 -0.20
CA THR A 154 22.30 -15.69 -0.75
C THR A 154 22.77 -16.63 0.35
N SER A 155 22.58 -17.93 0.15
CA SER A 155 23.04 -18.94 1.11
C SER A 155 24.33 -19.60 0.61
N LYS A 156 25.41 -19.53 1.39
CA LYS A 156 26.73 -20.06 1.04
C LYS A 156 27.21 -20.99 2.16
N LYS A 157 27.86 -22.11 1.83
CA LYS A 157 28.47 -22.94 2.88
C LYS A 157 29.63 -22.19 3.52
N ILE A 158 29.79 -22.29 4.83
CA ILE A 158 30.90 -21.64 5.54
C ILE A 158 32.25 -22.07 4.96
N ALA A 159 32.40 -23.36 4.62
CA ALA A 159 33.60 -23.93 4.01
C ALA A 159 33.93 -23.37 2.61
N GLU A 160 32.95 -22.75 1.93
CA GLU A 160 33.11 -22.13 0.60
C GLU A 160 33.35 -20.60 0.72
N THR A 161 33.53 -20.09 1.94
CA THR A 161 33.77 -18.67 2.22
C THR A 161 35.08 -18.45 2.96
N THR A 162 35.63 -17.24 2.88
CA THR A 162 36.85 -16.87 3.63
C THR A 162 36.63 -15.55 4.36
N LEU A 163 36.79 -15.52 5.68
CA LEU A 163 36.71 -14.28 6.45
C LEU A 163 37.72 -13.25 5.93
N THR A 164 37.32 -11.99 5.86
CA THR A 164 38.16 -10.93 5.30
C THR A 164 37.95 -9.59 5.99
N ASP A 165 39.01 -8.79 6.05
CA ASP A 165 38.96 -7.39 6.48
C ASP A 165 38.75 -6.41 5.32
N ARG A 166 38.70 -6.90 4.07
CA ARG A 166 38.47 -6.07 2.88
C ARG A 166 37.16 -5.30 3.02
N PRO A 167 37.11 -4.00 2.66
CA PRO A 167 35.90 -3.20 2.76
C PRO A 167 34.81 -3.81 1.88
N PHE A 168 33.59 -3.86 2.42
CA PHE A 168 32.40 -4.13 1.61
C PHE A 168 32.07 -2.90 0.77
N VAL A 169 31.84 -3.09 -0.52
CA VAL A 169 31.44 -2.03 -1.45
C VAL A 169 30.16 -2.47 -2.13
N ALA A 170 29.10 -1.69 -1.94
CA ALA A 170 27.83 -1.93 -2.63
C ALA A 170 27.97 -1.66 -4.12
N ALA A 171 27.33 -2.49 -4.94
CA ALA A 171 27.26 -2.29 -6.38
C ALA A 171 26.50 -1.00 -6.71
N THR A 172 26.97 -0.33 -7.75
CA THR A 172 26.36 0.88 -8.30
C THR A 172 25.08 0.54 -9.07
N LYS A 173 24.26 1.55 -9.36
CA LYS A 173 23.06 1.35 -10.18
C LYS A 173 23.42 0.84 -11.58
N ASP A 174 24.54 1.26 -12.13
CA ASP A 174 24.96 0.91 -13.48
C ASP A 174 25.48 -0.53 -13.54
N GLU A 175 26.25 -0.98 -12.54
CA GLU A 175 26.69 -2.38 -12.42
C GLU A 175 25.49 -3.34 -12.29
N ILE A 176 24.53 -3.04 -11.39
CA ILE A 176 23.32 -3.86 -11.24
C ILE A 176 22.47 -3.83 -12.52
N ALA A 177 22.36 -2.66 -13.17
CA ALA A 177 21.62 -2.53 -14.42
C ALA A 177 22.22 -3.39 -15.53
N GLU A 178 23.55 -3.37 -15.67
CA GLU A 178 24.29 -4.16 -16.65
C GLU A 178 24.13 -5.66 -16.39
N GLU A 179 24.33 -6.11 -15.15
CA GLU A 179 24.15 -7.51 -14.76
C GLU A 179 22.75 -8.02 -15.11
N LEU A 180 21.71 -7.29 -14.68
CA LEU A 180 20.32 -7.67 -14.88
C LEU A 180 19.94 -7.69 -16.37
N THR A 181 20.39 -6.72 -17.15
CA THR A 181 20.02 -6.59 -18.57
C THR A 181 20.88 -7.43 -19.51
N ASN A 182 22.09 -7.83 -19.12
CA ASN A 182 22.88 -8.82 -19.86
C ASN A 182 22.41 -10.25 -19.56
N GLY A 183 21.88 -10.49 -18.36
CA GLY A 183 21.33 -11.77 -17.95
C GLY A 183 19.82 -11.89 -18.20
N ARG A 184 19.08 -12.03 -17.09
CA ARG A 184 17.67 -12.46 -17.10
C ARG A 184 16.69 -11.48 -17.75
N PHE A 185 17.06 -10.20 -17.84
CA PHE A 185 16.21 -9.13 -18.37
C PHE A 185 16.72 -8.58 -19.69
N LYS A 186 17.31 -9.43 -20.53
CA LYS A 186 17.77 -9.06 -21.87
C LYS A 186 16.65 -8.38 -22.68
N GLY A 187 16.95 -7.19 -23.19
CA GLY A 187 16.02 -6.35 -23.96
C GLY A 187 15.14 -5.42 -23.10
N PHE A 188 15.26 -5.45 -21.78
CA PHE A 188 14.61 -4.47 -20.91
C PHE A 188 15.35 -3.14 -20.97
N ARG A 189 14.61 -2.06 -20.74
CA ARG A 189 15.14 -0.70 -20.60
C ARG A 189 15.43 -0.41 -19.14
N THR A 190 16.31 0.55 -18.90
CA THR A 190 16.67 0.97 -17.55
C THR A 190 16.35 2.46 -17.34
N ARG A 191 16.00 2.80 -16.11
CA ARG A 191 15.83 4.19 -15.66
C ARG A 191 16.31 4.29 -14.23
N THR A 192 16.99 5.39 -13.89
CA THR A 192 17.45 5.63 -12.52
C THR A 192 16.79 6.87 -11.93
N THR A 193 16.68 6.88 -10.62
CA THR A 193 16.37 8.06 -9.81
C THR A 193 17.40 8.18 -8.68
N LYS A 194 17.12 9.02 -7.67
CA LYS A 194 18.06 9.21 -6.56
C LYS A 194 18.32 7.90 -5.83
N ARG A 195 17.27 7.15 -5.47
CA ARG A 195 17.39 5.89 -4.71
C ARG A 195 17.19 4.63 -5.55
N TYR A 196 16.43 4.72 -6.65
CA TYR A 196 15.95 3.54 -7.34
C TYR A 196 16.66 3.27 -8.67
N LEU A 197 16.72 1.99 -9.02
CA LEU A 197 16.97 1.47 -10.35
C LEU A 197 15.69 0.78 -10.83
N TYR A 198 15.19 1.18 -12.00
CA TYR A 198 14.06 0.57 -12.67
C TYR A 198 14.54 -0.22 -13.87
N VAL A 199 14.17 -1.50 -13.96
CA VAL A 199 14.43 -2.39 -15.11
C VAL A 199 13.08 -2.81 -15.67
N TYR A 200 12.77 -2.42 -16.91
CA TYR A 200 11.39 -2.54 -17.41
C TYR A 200 11.23 -2.69 -18.92
N ASN A 201 10.16 -3.35 -19.33
CA ASN A 201 9.66 -3.36 -20.71
C ASN A 201 8.21 -2.84 -20.84
N THR A 202 7.66 -2.25 -19.76
CA THR A 202 6.39 -1.51 -19.75
C THR A 202 6.44 -0.23 -20.59
N SER A 203 5.31 0.48 -20.68
CA SER A 203 5.28 1.85 -21.18
C SER A 203 6.14 2.80 -20.32
N ASP A 204 6.68 3.86 -20.94
CA ASP A 204 7.43 4.89 -20.20
C ASP A 204 6.54 5.71 -19.27
N ALA A 205 5.25 5.85 -19.61
CA ALA A 205 4.28 6.53 -18.77
C ALA A 205 4.08 5.80 -17.44
N PHE A 206 3.95 4.46 -17.49
CA PHE A 206 3.85 3.64 -16.30
C PHE A 206 5.13 3.68 -15.46
N ALA A 207 6.29 3.46 -16.08
CA ALA A 207 7.58 3.52 -15.39
C ALA A 207 7.82 4.89 -14.72
N LEU A 208 7.47 5.99 -15.40
CA LEU A 208 7.55 7.33 -14.84
C LEU A 208 6.59 7.54 -13.67
N ALA A 209 5.34 7.08 -13.77
CA ALA A 209 4.35 7.22 -12.69
C ALA A 209 4.77 6.43 -11.44
N THR A 210 5.18 5.17 -11.61
CA THR A 210 5.73 4.31 -10.55
C THR A 210 6.92 4.99 -9.87
N SER A 211 7.87 5.50 -10.67
CA SER A 211 9.08 6.12 -10.11
C SER A 211 8.79 7.35 -9.23
N ARG A 212 7.80 8.16 -9.61
CA ARG A 212 7.38 9.32 -8.83
C ARG A 212 6.75 8.93 -7.50
N ILE A 213 5.95 7.87 -7.48
CA ILE A 213 5.28 7.41 -6.25
C ILE A 213 6.32 6.93 -5.25
N MET A 214 7.19 6.01 -5.66
CA MET A 214 8.19 5.40 -4.77
C MET A 214 9.17 6.45 -4.21
N GLU A 215 9.66 7.36 -5.06
CA GLU A 215 10.54 8.46 -4.60
C GLU A 215 9.85 9.44 -3.65
N THR A 216 8.54 9.67 -3.82
CA THR A 216 7.77 10.56 -2.93
C THR A 216 7.51 9.93 -1.57
N MET A 217 7.32 8.60 -1.53
CA MET A 217 7.05 7.87 -0.29
C MET A 217 8.26 7.86 0.65
N TYR A 218 9.47 7.63 0.11
CA TYR A 218 10.70 7.50 0.90
C TYR A 218 10.87 8.55 2.02
N PRO A 219 10.91 9.86 1.75
CA PRO A 219 11.11 10.85 2.81
C PRO A 219 9.98 10.85 3.85
N GLY A 220 8.78 10.46 3.45
CA GLY A 220 7.62 10.36 4.34
C GLY A 220 7.79 9.27 5.38
N LEU A 221 8.11 8.05 4.94
CA LEU A 221 8.34 6.88 5.78
C LEU A 221 9.57 7.07 6.66
N PHE A 222 10.70 7.49 6.06
CA PHE A 222 11.94 7.75 6.80
C PHE A 222 11.73 8.74 7.94
N ASN A 223 11.10 9.88 7.66
CA ASN A 223 10.86 10.90 8.68
C ASN A 223 9.82 10.47 9.72
N PHE A 224 8.84 9.65 9.35
CA PHE A 224 7.89 9.10 10.30
C PHE A 224 8.61 8.22 11.34
N CYS A 225 9.38 7.23 10.87
CA CYS A 225 10.09 6.28 11.74
C CYS A 225 11.13 6.98 12.61
N ARG A 226 11.91 7.90 12.04
CA ARG A 226 12.87 8.73 12.79
C ARG A 226 12.21 9.51 13.93
N ARG A 227 11.04 10.12 13.69
CA ARG A 227 10.29 10.85 14.74
C ARG A 227 9.78 9.93 15.85
N GLN A 228 9.59 8.63 15.57
CA GLN A 228 9.19 7.66 16.58
C GLN A 228 10.37 7.06 17.34
N LYS A 229 11.59 7.58 17.12
CA LYS A 229 12.84 7.12 17.72
C LYS A 229 13.20 5.68 17.37
N ILE A 230 12.79 5.23 16.19
CA ILE A 230 13.30 4.00 15.58
C ILE A 230 14.63 4.34 14.91
N ALA A 231 15.64 3.50 15.07
CA ALA A 231 16.91 3.65 14.38
C ALA A 231 16.64 3.51 12.87
N VAL A 232 17.02 4.54 12.11
CA VAL A 232 16.90 4.53 10.66
C VAL A 232 18.18 4.98 9.99
N HIS A 233 18.49 4.40 8.85
CA HIS A 233 19.61 4.78 7.99
C HIS A 233 19.14 4.89 6.53
N ASP A 234 19.91 5.59 5.69
CA ASP A 234 19.66 5.56 4.24
C ASP A 234 19.96 4.15 3.68
N PRO A 235 19.27 3.72 2.59
CA PRO A 235 19.59 2.47 1.92
C PRO A 235 21.05 2.38 1.52
N GLN A 236 21.69 1.26 1.89
CA GLN A 236 23.07 0.95 1.51
C GLN A 236 23.19 0.60 0.02
N PHE A 237 22.10 0.13 -0.59
CA PHE A 237 22.02 -0.38 -1.96
C PHE A 237 21.01 0.41 -2.79
N PRO A 238 21.18 0.45 -4.12
CA PRO A 238 20.11 0.83 -5.03
C PRO A 238 18.83 0.01 -4.77
N LEU A 239 17.69 0.67 -4.69
CA LEU A 239 16.41 -0.01 -4.59
C LEU A 239 15.92 -0.41 -5.98
N VAL A 240 15.85 -1.71 -6.25
CA VAL A 240 15.57 -2.22 -7.61
C VAL A 240 14.07 -2.51 -7.77
N VAL A 241 13.54 -2.11 -8.93
CA VAL A 241 12.14 -2.32 -9.32
C VAL A 241 12.10 -2.91 -10.73
N ILE A 242 11.51 -4.10 -10.86
CA ILE A 242 11.37 -4.83 -12.12
C ILE A 242 9.92 -4.74 -12.59
N MET A 243 9.71 -4.27 -13.82
CA MET A 243 8.35 -4.05 -14.36
C MET A 243 8.16 -4.75 -15.70
N PHE A 244 7.28 -5.73 -15.72
CA PHE A 244 6.89 -6.47 -16.92
C PHE A 244 5.73 -5.79 -17.64
N ARG A 245 5.69 -5.86 -18.96
CA ARG A 245 4.61 -5.28 -19.76
C ARG A 245 3.31 -6.03 -19.52
N THR A 246 3.35 -7.35 -19.44
CA THR A 246 2.16 -8.20 -19.35
C THR A 246 2.19 -9.15 -18.16
N GLN A 247 1.01 -9.56 -17.71
CA GLN A 247 0.84 -10.61 -16.72
C GLN A 247 1.55 -11.92 -17.10
N ASP A 248 1.47 -12.33 -18.37
CA ASP A 248 2.10 -13.57 -18.84
C ASP A 248 3.63 -13.55 -18.71
N GLU A 249 4.28 -12.41 -18.96
CA GLU A 249 5.73 -12.26 -18.79
C GLU A 249 6.11 -12.37 -17.29
N PHE A 250 5.29 -11.79 -16.42
CA PHE A 250 5.45 -11.87 -14.97
C PHE A 250 5.24 -13.30 -14.42
N GLU A 251 4.21 -14.01 -14.87
CA GLU A 251 3.94 -15.40 -14.48
C GLU A 251 5.02 -16.37 -14.98
N LYS A 252 5.60 -16.12 -16.17
CA LYS A 252 6.78 -16.84 -16.66
C LYS A 252 8.03 -16.60 -15.82
N TYR A 253 8.19 -15.37 -15.31
CA TYR A 253 9.30 -15.05 -14.42
C TYR A 253 9.17 -15.77 -13.08
N ARG A 254 7.97 -15.80 -12.50
CA ARG A 254 7.64 -16.57 -11.30
C ARG A 254 6.14 -16.86 -11.31
N SER A 255 5.76 -18.12 -11.08
CA SER A 255 4.35 -18.47 -10.88
C SER A 255 3.85 -17.87 -9.57
N MET A 256 2.80 -17.07 -9.63
CA MET A 256 2.23 -16.35 -8.49
C MET A 256 0.72 -16.64 -8.38
N PRO A 257 0.11 -16.52 -7.18
CA PRO A 257 -1.33 -16.63 -7.03
C PRO A 257 -2.09 -15.66 -7.97
N PRO A 258 -3.23 -16.07 -8.54
CA PRO A 258 -4.08 -15.21 -9.33
C PRO A 258 -4.43 -13.89 -8.61
N GLY A 259 -4.32 -12.77 -9.31
CA GLY A 259 -4.71 -11.45 -8.80
C GLY A 259 -3.57 -10.63 -8.19
N LEU A 260 -2.40 -11.22 -7.94
CA LEU A 260 -1.23 -10.51 -7.42
C LEU A 260 -0.52 -9.71 -8.52
N VAL A 261 -0.66 -8.37 -8.48
CA VAL A 261 -0.12 -7.46 -9.52
C VAL A 261 1.32 -7.00 -9.27
N ALA A 262 1.78 -7.08 -8.03
CA ALA A 262 3.15 -6.78 -7.63
C ALA A 262 3.50 -7.53 -6.34
N TYR A 263 4.79 -7.70 -6.08
CA TYR A 263 5.30 -8.17 -4.79
C TYR A 263 6.70 -7.63 -4.53
N TYR A 264 7.04 -7.52 -3.25
CA TYR A 264 8.40 -7.35 -2.79
C TYR A 264 9.02 -8.70 -2.43
N ASN A 265 10.25 -8.94 -2.89
CA ASN A 265 11.05 -10.11 -2.54
C ASN A 265 12.14 -9.73 -1.53
N GLY A 266 12.03 -10.26 -0.30
CA GLY A 266 12.99 -10.00 0.77
C GLY A 266 14.40 -10.54 0.51
N LEU A 267 14.58 -11.56 -0.33
CA LEU A 267 15.91 -12.06 -0.68
C LEU A 267 16.58 -11.17 -1.70
N SER A 268 15.95 -11.00 -2.85
CA SER A 268 16.56 -10.23 -3.93
C SER A 268 16.51 -8.72 -3.67
N ASN A 269 15.72 -8.29 -2.68
CA ASN A 269 15.46 -6.88 -2.40
C ASN A 269 14.75 -6.14 -3.56
N HIS A 270 14.03 -6.87 -4.40
CA HIS A 270 13.37 -6.33 -5.59
C HIS A 270 11.88 -6.17 -5.36
N VAL A 271 11.30 -5.08 -5.86
CA VAL A 271 9.87 -5.01 -6.14
C VAL A 271 9.65 -5.46 -7.58
N VAL A 272 8.76 -6.42 -7.80
CA VAL A 272 8.46 -6.98 -9.12
C VAL A 272 6.98 -6.78 -9.41
N MET A 273 6.63 -6.28 -10.59
CA MET A 273 5.25 -5.96 -10.97
C MET A 273 5.01 -6.07 -12.47
N TYR A 274 3.75 -5.88 -12.91
CA TYR A 274 3.42 -5.74 -14.32
C TYR A 274 2.37 -4.66 -14.62
N GLU A 275 2.35 -4.14 -15.85
CA GLU A 275 1.44 -3.07 -16.29
C GLU A 275 0.08 -3.61 -16.78
N GLN A 276 0.08 -4.53 -17.74
CA GLN A 276 -1.15 -4.98 -18.40
C GLN A 276 -1.72 -6.23 -17.72
N SER A 277 -2.77 -6.02 -16.94
CA SER A 277 -3.57 -7.10 -16.32
C SER A 277 -4.80 -7.44 -17.14
N LYS A 278 -5.36 -8.65 -16.95
CA LYS A 278 -6.69 -9.00 -17.49
C LYS A 278 -7.75 -7.99 -17.06
N LEU A 279 -7.66 -7.46 -15.83
CA LEU A 279 -8.56 -6.41 -15.34
C LEU A 279 -8.41 -5.09 -16.13
N THR A 280 -7.24 -4.82 -16.72
CA THR A 280 -7.02 -3.65 -17.57
C THR A 280 -7.93 -3.67 -18.80
N GLU A 281 -8.24 -4.86 -19.33
CA GLU A 281 -9.17 -5.04 -20.44
C GLU A 281 -10.64 -4.82 -20.02
N VAL A 282 -10.99 -5.24 -18.80
CA VAL A 282 -12.37 -5.24 -18.30
C VAL A 282 -12.77 -3.91 -17.64
N ALA A 283 -11.87 -3.34 -16.85
CA ALA A 283 -12.08 -2.17 -15.99
C ALA A 283 -10.76 -1.37 -15.82
N PRO A 284 -10.28 -0.68 -16.87
CA PRO A 284 -8.96 -0.04 -16.90
C PRO A 284 -8.75 1.00 -15.79
N GLU A 285 -9.78 1.80 -15.46
CA GLU A 285 -9.68 2.79 -14.38
C GLU A 285 -9.48 2.11 -13.01
N LEU A 286 -10.17 0.99 -12.76
CA LEU A 286 -10.03 0.24 -11.52
C LEU A 286 -8.70 -0.51 -11.47
N ALA A 287 -8.32 -1.17 -12.57
CA ALA A 287 -7.03 -1.86 -12.69
C ALA A 287 -5.86 -0.91 -12.41
N PHE A 288 -5.90 0.29 -12.98
CA PHE A 288 -4.88 1.30 -12.75
C PHE A 288 -4.85 1.74 -11.28
N LYS A 289 -6.02 2.02 -10.68
CA LYS A 289 -6.11 2.40 -9.26
C LYS A 289 -5.57 1.32 -8.32
N GLN A 290 -5.93 0.06 -8.55
CA GLN A 290 -5.45 -1.08 -7.76
C GLN A 290 -3.94 -1.26 -7.94
N SER A 291 -3.45 -1.23 -9.18
CA SER A 291 -2.01 -1.35 -9.47
C SER A 291 -1.22 -0.29 -8.71
N ILE A 292 -1.67 0.96 -8.69
CA ILE A 292 -1.01 2.02 -7.94
C ILE A 292 -1.02 1.77 -6.43
N SER A 293 -2.15 1.32 -5.87
CA SER A 293 -2.25 1.00 -4.44
C SER A 293 -1.26 -0.11 -4.07
N THR A 294 -1.19 -1.17 -4.88
CA THR A 294 -0.27 -2.29 -4.65
C THR A 294 1.19 -1.87 -4.85
N ILE A 295 1.50 -1.06 -5.87
CA ILE A 295 2.85 -0.49 -6.06
C ILE A 295 3.31 0.28 -4.83
N ALA A 296 2.42 1.12 -4.28
CA ALA A 296 2.72 1.86 -3.07
C ALA A 296 2.92 0.90 -1.89
N HIS A 297 2.05 -0.11 -1.73
CA HIS A 297 2.15 -1.14 -0.70
C HIS A 297 3.51 -1.86 -0.73
N GLU A 298 3.91 -2.43 -1.87
CA GLU A 298 5.20 -3.12 -2.01
C GLU A 298 6.39 -2.16 -1.83
N GLY A 299 6.24 -0.91 -2.27
CA GLY A 299 7.22 0.14 -2.02
C GLY A 299 7.43 0.41 -0.53
N VAL A 300 6.39 0.30 0.30
CA VAL A 300 6.54 0.39 1.77
C VAL A 300 7.41 -0.74 2.28
N HIS A 301 7.13 -1.99 1.91
CA HIS A 301 7.94 -3.13 2.36
C HIS A 301 9.41 -2.95 1.98
N GLN A 302 9.69 -2.59 0.73
CA GLN A 302 11.07 -2.35 0.29
C GLN A 302 11.72 -1.22 1.10
N ILE A 303 11.03 -0.09 1.30
CA ILE A 303 11.60 1.02 2.09
C ILE A 303 11.89 0.58 3.52
N LEU A 304 10.92 -0.03 4.22
CA LEU A 304 11.08 -0.42 5.62
C LEU A 304 12.24 -1.41 5.83
N HIS A 305 12.45 -2.33 4.90
CA HIS A 305 13.57 -3.26 4.93
C HIS A 305 14.93 -2.61 4.70
N ASN A 306 14.98 -1.51 3.95
CA ASN A 306 16.23 -0.86 3.56
C ASN A 306 16.59 0.36 4.42
N ILE A 307 15.69 0.81 5.29
CA ILE A 307 15.98 1.88 6.27
C ILE A 307 16.20 1.33 7.68
N GLY A 308 16.24 0.01 7.86
CA GLY A 308 16.49 -0.64 9.15
C GLY A 308 15.28 -0.77 10.08
N VAL A 309 14.06 -0.55 9.57
CA VAL A 309 12.85 -0.67 10.41
C VAL A 309 12.40 -2.12 10.54
N GLN A 310 12.36 -2.85 9.42
CA GLN A 310 12.02 -4.27 9.39
C GLN A 310 13.23 -5.06 8.92
N GLN A 311 13.83 -5.88 9.77
CA GLN A 311 15.01 -6.64 9.38
C GLN A 311 14.65 -7.70 8.34
N ARG A 312 15.46 -7.88 7.28
CA ARG A 312 15.18 -8.93 6.28
C ARG A 312 15.29 -10.30 6.93
N LEU A 313 14.35 -11.18 6.59
CA LEU A 313 14.12 -12.50 7.20
C LEU A 313 13.51 -12.48 8.63
N SER A 314 13.19 -11.31 9.20
CA SER A 314 12.43 -11.25 10.45
C SER A 314 10.94 -11.52 10.18
N ARG A 315 10.27 -12.27 11.07
CA ARG A 315 8.84 -12.58 10.93
C ARG A 315 8.01 -11.73 11.87
N TRP A 316 7.51 -10.62 11.32
CA TRP A 316 6.62 -9.71 12.04
C TRP A 316 5.21 -10.29 12.15
N PRO A 317 4.42 -9.92 13.17
CA PRO A 317 2.99 -10.20 13.19
C PRO A 317 2.33 -9.75 11.88
N LEU A 318 1.63 -10.67 11.22
CA LEU A 318 1.17 -10.48 9.84
C LEU A 318 0.27 -9.25 9.69
N TRP A 319 -0.74 -9.13 10.55
CA TRP A 319 -1.64 -7.97 10.60
C TRP A 319 -0.87 -6.64 10.74
N PHE A 320 0.27 -6.66 11.44
CA PHE A 320 1.05 -5.46 11.69
C PHE A 320 1.93 -5.10 10.48
N SER A 321 2.64 -6.08 9.90
CA SER A 321 3.43 -5.90 8.67
C SER A 321 2.55 -5.36 7.54
N GLU A 322 1.47 -6.07 7.22
CA GLU A 322 0.58 -5.74 6.10
C GLU A 322 -0.25 -4.49 6.39
N GLY A 323 -0.74 -4.34 7.63
CA GLY A 323 -1.47 -3.15 8.04
C GLY A 323 -0.61 -1.88 7.96
N LEU A 324 0.69 -1.97 8.32
CA LEU A 324 1.60 -0.83 8.24
C LEU A 324 1.86 -0.44 6.78
N ALA A 325 2.02 -1.43 5.89
CA ALA A 325 2.09 -1.19 4.46
C ALA A 325 0.86 -0.41 3.97
N GLU A 326 -0.34 -0.85 4.32
CA GLU A 326 -1.59 -0.15 3.99
C GLU A 326 -1.71 1.26 4.63
N TYR A 327 -1.18 1.43 5.85
CA TYR A 327 -1.18 2.72 6.58
C TYR A 327 -0.19 3.73 5.97
N PHE A 328 0.93 3.25 5.44
CA PHE A 328 1.95 4.06 4.79
C PHE A 328 1.70 4.26 3.30
N ALA A 329 0.85 3.47 2.66
CA ALA A 329 0.56 3.50 1.23
C ALA A 329 -0.77 4.18 0.80
N PRO A 330 -1.41 5.13 1.53
CA PRO A 330 -2.66 5.69 1.04
C PRO A 330 -2.42 6.53 -0.23
N THR A 331 -3.19 6.27 -1.29
CA THR A 331 -3.07 6.94 -2.59
C THR A 331 -4.34 7.69 -2.98
N GLU A 332 -4.20 8.85 -3.62
CA GLU A 332 -5.32 9.63 -4.17
C GLU A 332 -5.60 9.17 -5.60
N LEU A 333 -6.85 8.80 -5.85
CA LEU A 333 -7.27 8.11 -7.06
C LEU A 333 -8.22 8.94 -7.95
N ARG A 334 -8.41 10.24 -7.67
CA ARG A 334 -9.42 11.09 -8.35
C ARG A 334 -8.94 11.75 -9.64
N ARG A 335 -8.12 12.81 -9.53
CA ARG A 335 -7.74 13.67 -10.69
C ARG A 335 -6.27 13.52 -11.08
N ARG A 336 -5.41 13.24 -10.10
CA ARG A 336 -4.00 12.93 -10.28
C ARG A 336 -3.66 11.81 -9.33
N VAL A 337 -2.99 10.80 -9.86
CA VAL A 337 -2.44 9.74 -9.01
C VAL A 337 -1.27 10.31 -8.23
N ARG A 338 -1.41 10.28 -6.90
CA ARG A 338 -0.32 10.64 -5.98
C ARG A 338 -0.47 9.89 -4.67
N TRP A 339 0.65 9.71 -3.99
CA TRP A 339 0.66 9.31 -2.60
C TRP A 339 0.06 10.44 -1.73
N LYS A 340 -0.86 10.10 -0.81
CA LYS A 340 -1.57 11.06 0.05
C LYS A 340 -0.69 11.53 1.20
N GLY A 341 0.16 10.65 1.72
CA GLY A 341 0.95 10.89 2.92
C GLY A 341 0.65 9.86 4.02
N VAL A 342 1.64 9.61 4.87
CA VAL A 342 1.57 8.65 5.97
C VAL A 342 0.34 8.86 6.85
N GLY A 343 -0.40 7.78 7.11
CA GLY A 343 -1.47 7.74 8.10
C GLY A 343 -2.78 8.40 7.71
N LEU A 344 -2.89 8.92 6.50
CA LEU A 344 -4.16 9.33 5.93
C LEU A 344 -5.02 8.11 5.57
N VAL A 345 -6.31 8.35 5.33
CA VAL A 345 -7.26 7.29 4.99
C VAL A 345 -6.83 6.57 3.72
N ASN A 346 -6.73 5.24 3.78
CA ASN A 346 -6.63 4.40 2.60
C ASN A 346 -8.04 4.17 2.08
N ASP A 347 -8.38 4.78 0.94
CA ASP A 347 -9.76 4.85 0.47
C ASP A 347 -10.29 3.48 0.03
N LEU A 348 -9.44 2.59 -0.50
CA LEU A 348 -9.82 1.23 -0.88
C LEU A 348 -10.10 0.35 0.35
N ARG A 349 -9.21 0.38 1.35
CA ARG A 349 -9.41 -0.38 2.61
C ARG A 349 -10.58 0.15 3.43
N MET A 350 -10.79 1.48 3.44
CA MET A 350 -11.97 2.09 4.04
C MET A 350 -13.26 1.66 3.31
N HIS A 351 -13.25 1.58 1.98
CA HIS A 351 -14.40 1.10 1.22
C HIS A 351 -14.76 -0.33 1.62
N GLU A 352 -13.78 -1.22 1.60
CA GLU A 352 -13.93 -2.64 1.88
C GLU A 352 -14.50 -2.90 3.28
N ILE A 353 -13.89 -2.33 4.33
CA ILE A 353 -14.35 -2.57 5.70
C ILE A 353 -15.72 -1.94 5.98
N ARG A 354 -16.06 -0.82 5.33
CA ARG A 354 -17.39 -0.20 5.45
C ARG A 354 -18.47 -1.05 4.80
N GLU A 355 -18.20 -1.61 3.62
CA GLU A 355 -19.15 -2.51 2.96
C GLU A 355 -19.30 -3.83 3.74
N TYR A 356 -18.24 -4.32 4.38
CA TYR A 356 -18.34 -5.43 5.32
C TYR A 356 -19.32 -5.13 6.46
N TYR A 357 -19.11 -4.06 7.24
CA TYR A 357 -20.00 -3.74 8.37
C TYR A 357 -21.45 -3.46 7.94
N LYS A 358 -21.63 -2.86 6.76
CA LYS A 358 -22.96 -2.62 6.18
C LYS A 358 -23.69 -3.91 5.82
N LYS A 359 -22.98 -4.91 5.27
CA LYS A 359 -23.54 -6.23 4.95
C LYS A 359 -23.78 -7.06 6.20
N GLN A 360 -22.83 -7.04 7.15
CA GLN A 360 -22.90 -7.80 8.38
C GLN A 360 -24.03 -7.31 9.30
N GLY A 361 -24.28 -6.00 9.34
CA GLY A 361 -25.38 -5.38 10.09
C GLY A 361 -25.18 -5.31 11.61
N GLN A 362 -24.24 -6.05 12.17
CA GLN A 362 -23.89 -6.07 13.60
C GLN A 362 -22.38 -6.30 13.81
N PHE A 363 -21.89 -6.04 15.03
CA PHE A 363 -20.52 -6.35 15.44
C PHE A 363 -20.31 -7.86 15.58
N THR A 364 -19.05 -8.28 15.64
CA THR A 364 -18.65 -9.69 15.74
C THR A 364 -18.15 -10.09 17.13
N ASP A 365 -18.47 -9.29 18.14
CA ASP A 365 -17.99 -9.44 19.53
C ASP A 365 -16.46 -9.55 19.61
N GLY A 366 -15.75 -8.81 18.74
CA GLY A 366 -14.30 -8.81 18.64
C GLY A 366 -13.69 -9.92 17.78
N LYS A 367 -14.48 -10.87 17.25
CA LYS A 367 -13.97 -12.00 16.45
C LYS A 367 -13.24 -11.53 15.19
N LEU A 368 -13.74 -10.51 14.49
CA LEU A 368 -13.08 -9.96 13.30
C LEU A 368 -11.65 -9.51 13.63
N LEU A 369 -11.48 -8.74 14.70
CA LEU A 369 -10.18 -8.23 15.11
C LEU A 369 -9.27 -9.35 15.63
N ARG A 370 -9.79 -10.24 16.48
CA ARG A 370 -9.02 -11.38 17.02
C ARG A 370 -8.50 -12.26 15.88
N ASN A 371 -9.39 -12.67 14.98
CA ASN A 371 -9.02 -13.54 13.85
C ASN A 371 -7.97 -12.87 12.96
N THR A 372 -8.07 -11.55 12.74
CA THR A 372 -7.07 -10.81 11.97
C THR A 372 -5.71 -10.75 12.69
N VAL A 373 -5.71 -10.46 13.99
CA VAL A 373 -4.49 -10.34 14.81
C VAL A 373 -3.75 -11.67 14.97
N GLU A 374 -4.51 -12.76 15.06
CA GLU A 374 -3.98 -14.13 15.24
C GLU A 374 -3.78 -14.86 13.91
N ALA A 375 -4.05 -14.21 12.77
CA ALA A 375 -4.00 -14.83 11.46
C ALA A 375 -2.56 -15.18 11.04
N THR A 376 -2.40 -16.35 10.42
CA THR A 376 -1.20 -16.75 9.69
C THR A 376 -1.30 -16.45 8.19
N GLN A 377 -2.48 -16.04 7.71
CA GLN A 377 -2.77 -15.59 6.35
C GLN A 377 -3.86 -14.52 6.41
N LEU A 378 -3.80 -13.50 5.55
CA LEU A 378 -4.87 -12.51 5.43
C LEU A 378 -5.51 -12.60 4.04
N ASP A 379 -6.83 -12.59 4.02
CA ASP A 379 -7.59 -12.23 2.83
C ASP A 379 -7.71 -10.71 2.71
N SER A 380 -8.35 -10.23 1.65
CA SER A 380 -8.56 -8.80 1.42
C SER A 380 -9.25 -8.08 2.60
N LEU A 381 -10.20 -8.75 3.30
CA LEU A 381 -10.82 -8.20 4.50
C LEU A 381 -9.84 -8.11 5.67
N GLY A 382 -8.96 -9.10 5.83
CA GLY A 382 -7.87 -9.10 6.80
C GLY A 382 -6.90 -7.93 6.60
N TYR A 383 -6.56 -7.60 5.35
CA TYR A 383 -5.80 -6.38 5.03
C TYR A 383 -6.55 -5.11 5.43
N ALA A 384 -7.84 -5.01 5.08
CA ALA A 384 -8.66 -3.84 5.43
C ALA A 384 -8.82 -3.68 6.95
N THR A 385 -8.99 -4.80 7.67
CA THR A 385 -9.10 -4.85 9.12
C THR A 385 -7.78 -4.46 9.80
N SER A 386 -6.66 -4.98 9.29
CA SER A 386 -5.31 -4.63 9.75
C SER A 386 -5.03 -3.14 9.62
N TRP A 387 -5.33 -2.56 8.44
CA TRP A 387 -5.23 -1.12 8.22
C TRP A 387 -6.11 -0.31 9.18
N ALA A 388 -7.37 -0.69 9.34
CA ALA A 388 -8.32 0.01 10.20
C ALA A 388 -7.86 0.01 11.67
N LEU A 389 -7.39 -1.14 12.14
CA LEU A 389 -6.84 -1.32 13.47
C LEU A 389 -5.61 -0.43 13.67
N ILE A 390 -4.63 -0.46 12.77
CA ILE A 390 -3.44 0.40 12.85
C ILE A 390 -3.82 1.88 12.82
N ASN A 391 -4.75 2.28 11.94
CA ASN A 391 -5.17 3.67 11.84
C ASN A 391 -5.80 4.17 13.15
N TYR A 392 -6.61 3.33 13.81
CA TYR A 392 -7.14 3.60 15.15
C TYR A 392 -6.03 3.66 16.21
N LEU A 393 -5.16 2.64 16.28
CA LEU A 393 -4.12 2.53 17.31
C LEU A 393 -3.12 3.69 17.22
N ALA A 394 -2.68 4.04 16.02
CA ALA A 394 -1.77 5.16 15.79
C ALA A 394 -2.36 6.51 16.22
N LYS A 395 -3.70 6.64 16.21
CA LYS A 395 -4.42 7.86 16.60
C LYS A 395 -4.77 7.91 18.08
N HIS A 396 -5.29 6.82 18.65
CA HIS A 396 -5.93 6.79 19.96
C HIS A 396 -5.13 6.01 21.01
N LYS A 397 -4.22 5.12 20.60
CA LYS A 397 -3.33 4.33 21.46
C LYS A 397 -1.86 4.63 21.13
N ARG A 398 -1.56 5.91 20.88
CA ARG A 398 -0.33 6.40 20.26
C ARG A 398 0.96 5.90 20.95
N ALA A 399 1.04 5.96 22.28
CA ALA A 399 2.22 5.49 23.01
C ALA A 399 2.45 3.99 22.79
N ASN A 400 1.45 3.17 23.14
CA ASN A 400 1.50 1.70 22.97
C ASN A 400 1.76 1.28 21.52
N PHE A 401 1.18 1.98 20.54
CA PHE A 401 1.45 1.72 19.13
C PHE A 401 2.92 1.92 18.75
N TYR A 402 3.57 2.95 19.27
CA TYR A 402 5.00 3.17 18.99
C TYR A 402 5.91 2.27 19.80
N ASP A 403 5.53 1.93 21.02
CA ASP A 403 6.27 0.95 21.81
C ASP A 403 6.20 -0.43 21.13
N TYR A 404 5.03 -0.80 20.61
CA TYR A 404 4.85 -1.99 19.77
C TYR A 404 5.72 -1.93 18.51
N LEU A 405 5.69 -0.81 17.77
CA LEU A 405 6.49 -0.66 16.55
C LEU A 405 7.99 -0.78 16.83
N ARG A 406 8.48 -0.21 17.95
CA ARG A 406 9.88 -0.37 18.37
C ARG A 406 10.20 -1.81 18.73
N ARG A 407 9.35 -2.47 19.52
CA ARG A 407 9.54 -3.88 19.86
C ARG A 407 9.51 -4.79 18.63
N ALA A 408 8.64 -4.50 17.66
CA ALA A 408 8.61 -5.23 16.38
C ALA A 408 9.90 -5.01 15.56
N SER A 409 10.47 -3.80 15.57
CA SER A 409 11.76 -3.51 14.92
C SER A 409 12.97 -4.23 15.53
N GLU A 410 12.83 -4.72 16.75
CA GLU A 410 13.83 -5.53 17.45
C GLU A 410 13.68 -7.03 17.17
N ILE A 411 12.68 -7.46 16.37
CA ILE A 411 12.57 -8.86 15.96
C ILE A 411 13.72 -9.17 14.99
N GLU A 412 14.59 -10.08 15.39
CA GLU A 412 15.80 -10.43 14.67
C GLU A 412 15.51 -11.33 13.44
N PRO A 413 16.44 -11.43 12.47
CA PRO A 413 16.31 -12.35 11.36
C PRO A 413 16.08 -13.79 11.85
N MET A 414 15.14 -14.50 11.21
CA MET A 414 14.68 -15.86 11.58
C MET A 414 13.95 -15.96 12.92
N GLU A 415 13.80 -14.87 13.67
CA GLU A 415 12.92 -14.82 14.83
C GLU A 415 11.46 -14.72 14.36
N SER A 416 10.57 -15.33 15.14
CA SER A 416 9.13 -15.22 14.97
C SER A 416 8.46 -15.06 16.31
N VAL A 417 7.37 -14.30 16.35
CA VAL A 417 6.54 -14.13 17.54
C VAL A 417 5.25 -14.92 17.36
N GLN A 418 4.76 -15.51 18.45
CA GLN A 418 3.49 -16.27 18.42
C GLN A 418 2.35 -15.34 17.99
N PRO A 419 1.44 -15.76 17.08
CA PRO A 419 0.34 -14.90 16.62
C PRO A 419 -0.48 -14.32 17.78
N GLY A 420 -0.75 -13.03 17.71
CA GLY A 420 -1.45 -12.24 18.74
C GLY A 420 -0.73 -12.03 20.08
N SER A 421 0.37 -12.72 20.37
CA SER A 421 1.10 -12.57 21.66
C SER A 421 1.55 -11.13 21.91
N LEU A 422 2.30 -10.56 20.97
CA LEU A 422 2.77 -9.18 21.04
C LEU A 422 1.60 -8.19 21.08
N PHE A 423 0.48 -8.50 20.42
CA PHE A 423 -0.70 -7.63 20.47
C PHE A 423 -1.27 -7.56 21.89
N ARG A 424 -1.44 -8.71 22.54
CA ARG A 424 -1.95 -8.80 23.92
C ARG A 424 -1.06 -8.06 24.91
N GLU A 425 0.25 -8.15 24.74
CA GLU A 425 1.23 -7.45 25.59
C GLU A 425 1.00 -5.93 25.60
N PHE A 426 0.76 -5.31 24.43
CA PHE A 426 0.67 -3.86 24.31
C PHE A 426 -0.76 -3.30 24.36
N PHE A 427 -1.76 -4.09 23.97
CA PHE A 427 -3.14 -3.61 23.80
C PHE A 427 -4.18 -4.39 24.63
N GLY A 428 -3.79 -5.51 25.24
CA GLY A 428 -4.67 -6.38 26.02
C GLY A 428 -5.59 -7.26 25.16
N ASP A 429 -6.60 -7.85 25.80
CA ASP A 429 -7.49 -8.89 25.22
C ASP A 429 -8.94 -8.44 24.99
N SER A 430 -9.25 -7.16 25.18
CA SER A 430 -10.62 -6.63 25.06
C SER A 430 -11.02 -6.34 23.61
N TYR A 431 -11.03 -7.36 22.76
CA TYR A 431 -11.33 -7.23 21.33
C TYR A 431 -12.75 -6.70 21.03
N GLU A 432 -13.75 -7.06 21.84
CA GLU A 432 -15.14 -6.60 21.68
C GLU A 432 -15.23 -5.07 21.74
N LYS A 433 -14.72 -4.48 22.83
CA LYS A 433 -14.67 -3.03 22.98
C LYS A 433 -13.83 -2.38 21.88
N LEU A 434 -12.71 -3.00 21.53
CA LEU A 434 -11.82 -2.48 20.51
C LEU A 434 -12.48 -2.45 19.12
N GLU A 435 -13.29 -3.44 18.77
CA GLU A 435 -14.03 -3.47 17.50
C GLU A 435 -14.99 -2.28 17.41
N VAL A 436 -15.73 -2.02 18.48
CA VAL A 436 -16.64 -0.86 18.57
C VAL A 436 -15.86 0.46 18.44
N ASP A 437 -14.73 0.58 19.13
CA ASP A 437 -13.89 1.77 19.09
C ASP A 437 -13.29 2.01 17.69
N VAL A 438 -12.80 0.96 17.03
CA VAL A 438 -12.30 1.02 15.64
C VAL A 438 -13.41 1.45 14.70
N PHE A 439 -14.59 0.84 14.79
CA PHE A 439 -15.73 1.22 13.95
C PHE A 439 -16.14 2.68 14.12
N ASN A 440 -16.23 3.16 15.36
CA ASN A 440 -16.55 4.56 15.65
C ASN A 440 -15.48 5.52 15.09
N HIS A 441 -14.20 5.14 15.21
CA HIS A 441 -13.11 5.89 14.60
C HIS A 441 -13.23 5.96 13.08
N LEU A 442 -13.51 4.84 12.40
CA LEU A 442 -13.70 4.81 10.95
C LEU A 442 -14.88 5.70 10.50
N ARG A 443 -15.98 5.71 11.25
CA ARG A 443 -17.13 6.60 10.98
C ARG A 443 -16.78 8.08 11.11
N SER A 444 -15.84 8.42 11.99
CA SER A 444 -15.38 9.81 12.19
C SER A 444 -14.43 10.30 11.10
N GLN A 445 -13.87 9.40 10.28
CA GLN A 445 -12.91 9.78 9.25
C GLN A 445 -13.58 10.46 8.07
N ARG A 446 -12.88 11.46 7.50
CA ARG A 446 -13.24 12.01 6.20
C ARG A 446 -12.94 10.97 5.13
N TYR A 447 -14.00 10.35 4.63
CA TYR A 447 -13.92 9.32 3.59
C TYR A 447 -14.64 9.79 2.33
N VAL A 448 -13.99 9.60 1.20
CA VAL A 448 -14.57 9.78 -0.12
C VAL A 448 -14.60 8.42 -0.78
N ASP A 449 -15.79 7.96 -1.15
CA ASP A 449 -15.94 6.66 -1.80
C ASP A 449 -15.14 6.62 -3.13
N PRO A 450 -14.15 5.73 -3.25
CA PRO A 450 -13.27 5.66 -4.41
C PRO A 450 -14.00 5.13 -5.66
N ILE A 451 -15.13 4.45 -5.49
CA ILE A 451 -15.96 3.87 -6.55
C ILE A 451 -17.10 4.83 -6.93
N ALA A 452 -17.58 5.66 -6.01
CA ALA A 452 -18.66 6.61 -6.29
C ALA A 452 -18.34 7.55 -7.47
N ASN A 453 -17.09 7.97 -7.62
CA ASN A 453 -16.63 8.84 -8.72
C ASN A 453 -15.98 8.09 -9.88
N GLN A 454 -16.22 6.78 -10.01
CA GLN A 454 -15.79 6.02 -11.18
C GLN A 454 -16.62 6.43 -12.40
N THR A 455 -16.01 6.42 -13.59
CA THR A 455 -16.74 6.66 -14.84
C THR A 455 -17.85 5.63 -15.02
N HIS A 456 -19.08 6.10 -15.22
CA HIS A 456 -20.24 5.26 -15.55
C HIS A 456 -20.70 5.57 -16.97
N TYR A 457 -20.95 4.53 -17.75
CA TYR A 457 -21.50 4.62 -19.08
C TYR A 457 -22.99 4.33 -19.02
N VAL A 458 -23.80 5.22 -19.60
CA VAL A 458 -25.21 4.98 -19.86
C VAL A 458 -25.34 4.58 -21.32
N LEU A 459 -25.69 3.31 -21.52
CA LEU A 459 -26.13 2.78 -22.80
C LEU A 459 -27.62 3.07 -22.95
N MET A 460 -27.98 3.93 -23.88
CA MET A 460 -29.35 4.29 -24.22
C MET A 460 -29.74 3.54 -25.50
N VAL A 461 -30.74 2.66 -25.42
CA VAL A 461 -31.13 1.81 -26.55
C VAL A 461 -32.54 2.17 -26.99
N LEU A 462 -32.66 2.59 -28.24
CA LEU A 462 -33.89 2.98 -28.89
C LEU A 462 -34.37 1.83 -29.80
N GLY A 463 -35.46 1.20 -29.40
CA GLY A 463 -36.20 0.20 -30.18
C GLY A 463 -37.71 0.43 -30.03
N GLN A 464 -38.50 -0.66 -29.96
CA GLN A 464 -39.95 -0.57 -29.65
C GLN A 464 -40.22 0.11 -28.29
N GLN A 465 -39.32 -0.10 -27.33
CA GLN A 465 -39.28 0.65 -26.06
C GLN A 465 -37.88 1.21 -25.84
N ARG A 466 -37.83 2.37 -25.18
CA ARG A 466 -36.58 2.94 -24.67
C ARG A 466 -36.12 2.13 -23.47
N GLU A 467 -34.88 1.70 -23.48
CA GLU A 467 -34.23 1.05 -22.34
C GLU A 467 -32.87 1.71 -22.06
N ILE A 468 -32.46 1.69 -20.80
CA ILE A 468 -31.11 2.10 -20.40
C ILE A 468 -30.41 0.95 -19.71
N VAL A 469 -29.09 0.88 -19.91
CA VAL A 469 -28.21 0.05 -19.11
C VAL A 469 -27.06 0.92 -18.62
N ILE A 470 -26.76 0.85 -17.33
CA ILE A 470 -25.67 1.59 -16.72
C ILE A 470 -24.58 0.60 -16.33
N THR A 471 -23.35 0.84 -16.77
CA THR A 471 -22.19 0.03 -16.40
C THR A 471 -20.96 0.88 -16.21
N SER A 472 -20.06 0.50 -15.30
CA SER A 472 -18.73 1.08 -15.15
C SER A 472 -17.63 0.27 -15.86
N SER A 473 -17.99 -0.85 -16.52
CA SER A 473 -17.06 -1.71 -17.27
C SER A 473 -17.11 -1.41 -18.77
N PRO A 474 -16.00 -0.96 -19.39
CA PRO A 474 -15.89 -0.81 -20.83
C PRO A 474 -16.12 -2.11 -21.61
N GLN A 475 -15.68 -3.26 -21.11
CA GLN A 475 -15.91 -4.54 -21.78
C GLN A 475 -17.39 -4.95 -21.73
N GLN A 476 -18.04 -4.80 -20.56
CA GLN A 476 -19.49 -5.02 -20.45
C GLN A 476 -20.25 -4.04 -21.35
N LEU A 477 -19.81 -2.79 -21.44
CA LEU A 477 -20.37 -1.80 -22.36
C LEU A 477 -20.25 -2.24 -23.82
N GLN A 478 -19.09 -2.76 -24.25
CA GLN A 478 -18.91 -3.28 -25.60
C GLN A 478 -19.78 -4.50 -25.88
N LYS A 479 -19.86 -5.45 -24.94
CA LYS A 479 -20.74 -6.63 -25.02
C LYS A 479 -22.20 -6.20 -25.15
N LEU A 480 -22.67 -5.35 -24.23
CA LEU A 480 -24.03 -4.81 -24.24
C LEU A 480 -24.31 -4.01 -25.52
N ARG A 481 -23.36 -3.20 -26.01
CA ARG A 481 -23.51 -2.49 -27.28
C ARG A 481 -23.74 -3.46 -28.43
N ARG A 482 -22.93 -4.53 -28.54
CA ARG A 482 -23.07 -5.55 -29.59
C ARG A 482 -24.41 -6.29 -29.49
N GLU A 483 -24.79 -6.70 -28.29
CA GLU A 483 -26.06 -7.41 -28.03
C GLU A 483 -27.28 -6.53 -28.33
N LYS A 484 -27.27 -5.29 -27.84
CA LYS A 484 -28.40 -4.36 -27.93
C LYS A 484 -28.53 -3.65 -29.27
N SER A 485 -27.49 -3.68 -30.11
CA SER A 485 -27.56 -3.17 -31.49
C SER A 485 -28.14 -4.20 -32.49
N LYS A 486 -28.36 -5.46 -32.07
CA LYS A 486 -29.00 -6.48 -32.91
C LYS A 486 -30.47 -6.08 -33.19
N GLY A 487 -30.98 -6.48 -34.36
CA GLY A 487 -32.38 -6.25 -34.75
C GLY A 487 -32.72 -4.79 -35.10
N GLY A 488 -31.75 -4.00 -35.59
CA GLY A 488 -32.01 -2.63 -36.07
C GLY A 488 -32.21 -1.58 -34.97
N ARG A 489 -32.00 -1.93 -33.70
CA ARG A 489 -32.11 -1.00 -32.56
C ARG A 489 -30.97 0.02 -32.57
N ARG A 490 -31.29 1.29 -32.34
CA ARG A 490 -30.28 2.36 -32.30
C ARG A 490 -29.73 2.49 -30.88
N VAL A 491 -28.40 2.41 -30.76
CA VAL A 491 -27.71 2.49 -29.47
C VAL A 491 -26.91 3.79 -29.38
N GLN A 492 -27.03 4.50 -28.27
CA GLN A 492 -26.22 5.66 -27.92
C GLN A 492 -25.52 5.42 -26.59
N ILE A 493 -24.30 5.95 -26.44
CA ILE A 493 -23.51 5.83 -25.22
C ILE A 493 -23.15 7.22 -24.75
N LYS A 494 -23.32 7.48 -23.45
CA LYS A 494 -22.80 8.67 -22.79
C LYS A 494 -22.02 8.27 -21.54
N ALA A 495 -20.87 8.89 -21.33
CA ALA A 495 -20.06 8.72 -20.13
C ALA A 495 -20.41 9.81 -19.10
N PHE A 496 -20.41 9.42 -17.83
CA PHE A 496 -20.73 10.28 -16.71
C PHE A 496 -19.69 10.09 -15.59
N PRO A 497 -19.38 11.15 -14.82
CA PRO A 497 -18.32 11.13 -13.83
C PRO A 497 -18.64 10.33 -12.56
N ASN A 498 -19.91 9.93 -12.36
CA ASN A 498 -20.34 9.11 -11.23
C ASN A 498 -21.66 8.39 -11.53
N ARG A 499 -22.03 7.43 -10.67
CA ARG A 499 -23.26 6.63 -10.82
C ARG A 499 -24.53 7.47 -10.75
N GLU A 500 -24.57 8.46 -9.86
CA GLU A 500 -25.75 9.29 -9.62
C GLU A 500 -26.11 10.13 -10.85
N THR A 501 -25.14 10.84 -11.42
CA THR A 501 -25.31 11.61 -12.66
C THR A 501 -25.67 10.71 -13.85
N ALA A 502 -25.09 9.52 -13.93
CA ALA A 502 -25.48 8.51 -14.92
C ALA A 502 -26.94 8.07 -14.76
N GLN A 503 -27.39 7.82 -13.53
CA GLN A 503 -28.78 7.43 -13.23
C GLN A 503 -29.76 8.55 -13.55
N ILE A 504 -29.47 9.78 -13.13
CA ILE A 504 -30.31 10.96 -13.40
C ILE A 504 -30.45 11.15 -14.92
N ALA A 505 -29.34 11.17 -15.65
CA ALA A 505 -29.36 11.37 -17.10
C ALA A 505 -30.06 10.23 -17.84
N GLY A 506 -29.84 8.98 -17.43
CA GLY A 506 -30.53 7.82 -17.98
C GLY A 506 -32.04 7.88 -17.76
N GLN A 507 -32.48 8.23 -16.55
CA GLN A 507 -33.90 8.41 -16.24
C GLN A 507 -34.54 9.56 -17.02
N GLN A 508 -33.84 10.69 -17.17
CA GLN A 508 -34.29 11.81 -18.00
C GLN A 508 -34.47 11.38 -19.46
N TRP A 509 -33.54 10.60 -20.01
CA TRP A 509 -33.63 10.11 -21.38
C TRP A 509 -34.79 9.12 -21.58
N LEU A 510 -35.07 8.24 -20.60
CA LEU A 510 -36.23 7.36 -20.63
C LEU A 510 -37.56 8.13 -20.66
N ARG A 511 -37.62 9.28 -19.97
CA ARG A 511 -38.82 10.12 -19.86
C ARG A 511 -39.02 11.07 -21.04
N GLY A 512 -37.97 11.42 -21.77
CA GLY A 512 -38.09 12.20 -23.00
C GLY A 512 -38.93 11.45 -24.03
N ARG A 513 -39.89 12.11 -24.69
CA ARG A 513 -40.61 11.51 -25.83
C ARG A 513 -39.76 11.50 -27.09
#